data_AF-A0A843G523-F1
#
_entry.id   AF-A0A843G523-F1
#
_cell.length_a   1.000
_cell.length_b   1.000
_cell.length_c   1.000
_cell.angle_alpha   90.00
_cell.angle_beta   90.00
_cell.angle_gamma   90.00
#
_symmetry.space_group_name_H-M   'P 1'
#
loop_
_entity.id
_entity.type
_entity.pdbx_description
1 polymer ?
#
loop_
_entity_poly.entity_id
_entity_poly.type
_entity_poly.pdbx_seq_one_letter_code
_entity_poly.pdbx_strand_id
1 'polypeptide(L)'
;LTYKVFDNYEDISAFRDEYEKDVVVKPVGLTGGKGVKIVGDHLKDNQDAKAYAKEVMDNAMGGFAQVIIEEKVVGEEFTIQAFCDGENLAPMPAAQDHPHAFENDQGLITGGMGSYSDVGGLLPFLTQEDYDEAVDIMKETLKAIAKETTPYKGILYGQFMLSNEGPKLIEYNARFGDPEAMNVLPLLKTPMLDVCQAIVDGNLSDVEFEDLASVCKYIVPDGYPDTPHAGELIEVDEEAIEALGAKVFYAAVSQEEDGIHLSGSRALGIVAQGETIAEAEKIAEEACQLIGGNVYHRRDVGTAALIQKRIDHMEEIRNE
;
A
#
# COMPACT_ATOMS: atom_id res chain seq x y z
N LEU A 1 -8.35 -4.68 17.36
CA LEU A 1 -9.17 -3.53 16.92
C LEU A 1 -10.61 -3.81 17.26
N THR A 2 -11.32 -2.82 17.81
CA THR A 2 -12.77 -2.91 17.94
C THR A 2 -13.40 -2.57 16.59
N TYR A 3 -14.19 -3.50 16.03
CA TYR A 3 -14.97 -3.24 14.82
C TYR A 3 -16.33 -3.91 14.89
N LYS A 4 -17.29 -3.39 14.13
CA LYS A 4 -18.60 -4.02 13.95
C LYS A 4 -19.15 -3.72 12.56
N VAL A 5 -19.85 -4.71 12.00
CA VAL A 5 -20.60 -4.58 10.75
C VAL A 5 -22.07 -4.29 11.08
N PHE A 6 -22.66 -3.33 10.38
CA PHE A 6 -24.02 -2.88 10.58
C PHE A 6 -24.83 -2.98 9.29
N ASP A 7 -26.13 -3.25 9.44
CA ASP A 7 -27.13 -3.32 8.37
C ASP A 7 -28.36 -2.42 8.62
N ASN A 8 -28.36 -1.66 9.72
CA ASN A 8 -29.43 -0.74 10.10
C ASN A 8 -28.89 0.48 10.86
N TYR A 9 -29.62 1.60 10.78
CA TYR A 9 -29.17 2.88 11.32
C TYR A 9 -29.27 2.94 12.85
N GLU A 10 -30.27 2.26 13.42
CA GLU A 10 -30.52 2.24 14.86
C GLU A 10 -29.30 1.66 15.61
N ASP A 11 -28.77 0.55 15.14
CA ASP A 11 -27.58 -0.10 15.73
C ASP A 11 -26.31 0.73 15.51
N ILE A 12 -26.17 1.40 14.36
CA ILE A 12 -25.06 2.35 14.12
C ILE A 12 -25.13 3.46 15.15
N SER A 13 -26.30 4.08 15.31
CA SER A 13 -26.45 5.20 16.25
C SER A 13 -26.16 4.75 17.68
N ALA A 14 -26.72 3.61 18.11
CA ALA A 14 -26.50 3.07 19.46
C ALA A 14 -25.01 2.78 19.71
N PHE A 15 -24.35 2.07 18.80
CA PHE A 15 -22.91 1.81 18.91
C PHE A 15 -22.11 3.11 18.98
N ARG A 16 -22.44 4.08 18.13
CA ARG A 16 -21.73 5.34 18.06
C ARG A 16 -21.98 6.27 19.26
N ASP A 17 -23.14 6.17 19.91
CA ASP A 17 -23.44 6.91 21.14
C ASP A 17 -22.68 6.34 22.35
N GLU A 18 -22.43 5.03 22.36
CA GLU A 18 -21.66 4.35 23.42
C GLU A 18 -20.14 4.41 23.18
N TYR A 19 -19.71 4.40 21.91
CA TYR A 19 -18.30 4.40 21.53
C TYR A 19 -17.78 5.83 21.31
N GLU A 20 -17.13 6.39 22.34
CA GLU A 20 -16.65 7.79 22.34
C GLU A 20 -15.38 8.03 21.51
N LYS A 21 -14.66 6.97 21.10
CA LYS A 21 -13.41 7.11 20.33
C LYS A 21 -13.68 7.50 18.88
N ASP A 22 -12.66 8.06 18.23
CA ASP A 22 -12.65 8.27 16.78
C ASP A 22 -12.74 6.92 16.04
N VAL A 23 -13.39 6.96 14.87
CA VAL A 23 -13.62 5.75 14.05
C VAL A 23 -13.28 6.00 12.59
N VAL A 24 -13.16 4.87 11.90
CA VAL A 24 -13.18 4.78 10.45
C VAL A 24 -14.51 4.17 10.02
N VAL A 25 -15.15 4.77 9.02
CA VAL A 25 -16.39 4.26 8.40
C VAL A 25 -16.02 3.73 7.02
N LYS A 26 -16.28 2.44 6.77
CA LYS A 26 -15.92 1.73 5.54
C LYS A 26 -17.15 1.06 4.91
N PRO A 27 -17.37 1.16 3.59
CA PRO A 27 -18.36 0.33 2.90
C PRO A 27 -17.96 -1.15 2.96
N VAL A 28 -18.95 -2.03 3.09
CA VAL A 28 -18.72 -3.48 2.90
C VAL A 28 -18.64 -3.75 1.40
N GLY A 29 -17.52 -4.31 0.94
CA GLY A 29 -17.30 -4.72 -0.46
C GLY A 29 -16.07 -4.07 -1.11
N LEU A 30 -15.84 -4.37 -2.39
CA LEU A 30 -14.66 -3.88 -3.13
C LEU A 30 -14.93 -2.50 -3.74
N THR A 31 -14.49 -1.44 -3.07
CA THR A 31 -14.61 -0.06 -3.57
C THR A 31 -13.29 0.53 -4.06
N GLY A 32 -12.20 -0.24 -4.02
CA GLY A 32 -10.86 0.25 -4.39
C GLY A 32 -10.41 1.42 -3.52
N GLY A 33 -10.63 1.31 -2.20
CA GLY A 33 -10.32 2.36 -1.22
C GLY A 33 -11.31 3.53 -1.19
N LYS A 34 -12.22 3.64 -2.18
CA LYS A 34 -13.20 4.73 -2.21
C LYS A 34 -14.26 4.56 -1.13
N GLY A 35 -14.62 5.65 -0.47
CA GLY A 35 -15.66 5.68 0.54
C GLY A 35 -15.22 5.26 1.95
N VAL A 36 -13.93 5.00 2.15
CA VAL A 36 -13.36 4.97 3.50
C VAL A 36 -13.25 6.41 4.00
N LYS A 37 -13.84 6.72 5.16
CA LYS A 37 -13.74 8.04 5.78
C LYS A 37 -13.41 7.96 7.26
N ILE A 38 -12.51 8.84 7.70
CA ILE A 38 -11.93 8.85 9.05
C ILE A 38 -12.43 10.07 9.83
N VAL A 39 -12.82 9.88 11.09
CA VAL A 39 -13.13 10.98 12.01
C VAL A 39 -11.86 11.74 12.40
N GLY A 40 -11.93 13.07 12.35
CA GLY A 40 -10.81 13.99 12.54
C GLY A 40 -10.02 14.29 11.27
N ASP A 41 -10.44 13.76 10.13
CA ASP A 41 -9.82 13.99 8.82
C ASP A 41 -10.89 14.29 7.76
N HIS A 42 -11.62 13.26 7.34
CA HIS A 42 -12.71 13.38 6.36
C HIS A 42 -14.05 13.74 7.01
N LEU A 43 -14.25 13.32 8.27
CA LEU A 43 -15.48 13.50 9.04
C LEU A 43 -15.14 14.30 10.30
N LYS A 44 -15.98 15.27 10.68
CA LYS A 44 -15.65 16.16 11.80
C LYS A 44 -15.84 15.50 13.15
N ASP A 45 -16.92 14.73 13.30
CA ASP A 45 -17.35 14.20 14.58
C ASP A 45 -18.24 12.95 14.42
N ASN A 46 -18.80 12.52 15.55
CA ASN A 46 -19.69 11.37 15.62
C ASN A 46 -20.99 11.53 14.80
N GLN A 47 -21.53 12.75 14.68
CA GLN A 47 -22.75 12.98 13.90
C GLN A 47 -22.45 12.85 12.40
N ASP A 48 -21.33 13.41 11.94
CA ASP A 48 -20.87 13.21 10.57
C ASP A 48 -20.61 11.72 10.28
N ALA A 49 -20.03 10.97 11.21
CA ALA A 49 -19.82 9.52 11.07
C ALA A 49 -21.13 8.74 10.93
N LYS A 50 -22.15 9.04 11.76
CA LYS A 50 -23.48 8.41 11.65
C LYS A 50 -24.16 8.75 10.32
N ALA A 51 -24.12 10.03 9.91
CA ALA A 51 -24.72 10.48 8.67
C ALA A 51 -24.07 9.79 7.47
N TYR A 52 -22.74 9.71 7.46
CA TYR A 52 -22.01 9.06 6.39
C TYR A 52 -22.21 7.55 6.37
N ALA A 53 -22.24 6.89 7.53
CA ALA A 53 -22.54 5.46 7.62
C ALA A 53 -23.93 5.14 7.05
N LYS A 54 -24.91 6.02 7.28
CA LYS A 54 -26.23 5.91 6.66
C LYS A 54 -26.17 6.07 5.13
N GLU A 55 -25.44 7.06 4.64
CA GLU A 55 -25.24 7.29 3.20
C GLU A 55 -24.62 6.06 2.51
N VAL A 56 -23.60 5.46 3.13
CA VAL A 56 -22.93 4.25 2.65
C VAL A 56 -23.92 3.10 2.44
N MET A 57 -24.82 2.89 3.41
CA MET A 57 -25.84 1.85 3.33
C MET A 57 -26.96 2.18 2.33
N ASP A 58 -27.49 3.40 2.38
CA ASP A 58 -28.59 3.85 1.51
C ASP A 58 -28.21 3.75 0.02
N ASN A 59 -26.95 4.05 -0.29
CA ASN A 59 -26.41 3.99 -1.66
C ASN A 59 -25.75 2.65 -2.00
N ALA A 60 -25.68 1.71 -1.05
CA ALA A 60 -24.98 0.44 -1.18
C ALA A 60 -23.58 0.60 -1.83
N MET A 61 -22.76 1.50 -1.29
CA MET A 61 -21.53 1.96 -1.97
C MET A 61 -20.53 0.85 -2.31
N GLY A 62 -20.50 -0.24 -1.53
CA GLY A 62 -19.69 -1.44 -1.80
C GLY A 62 -20.47 -2.60 -2.43
N GLY A 63 -21.69 -2.35 -2.90
CA GLY A 63 -22.61 -3.36 -3.43
C GLY A 63 -23.54 -3.97 -2.38
N PHE A 64 -23.35 -3.63 -1.11
CA PHE A 64 -24.16 -4.10 0.02
C PHE A 64 -24.71 -2.90 0.80
N ALA A 65 -25.95 -3.01 1.28
CA ALA A 65 -26.53 -2.04 2.23
C ALA A 65 -25.98 -2.28 3.65
N GLN A 66 -24.66 -2.32 3.77
CA GLN A 66 -23.94 -2.60 5.01
C GLN A 66 -22.72 -1.69 5.13
N VAL A 67 -22.32 -1.42 6.36
CA VAL A 67 -21.17 -0.57 6.69
C VAL A 67 -20.37 -1.18 7.83
N ILE A 68 -19.05 -1.04 7.76
CA ILE A 68 -18.14 -1.40 8.84
C ILE A 68 -17.74 -0.10 9.56
N ILE A 69 -17.83 -0.11 10.88
CA ILE A 69 -17.28 0.96 11.72
C ILE A 69 -16.20 0.36 12.59
N GLU A 70 -15.01 0.94 12.51
CA GLU A 70 -13.79 0.43 13.14
C GLU A 70 -13.13 1.52 13.97
N GLU A 71 -12.45 1.12 15.04
CA GLU A 71 -11.57 2.01 15.80
C GLU A 71 -10.54 2.68 14.89
N LYS A 72 -10.38 4.01 15.02
CA LYS A 72 -9.27 4.72 14.38
C LYS A 72 -7.97 4.36 15.10
N VAL A 73 -7.01 3.83 14.35
CA VAL A 73 -5.64 3.61 14.81
C VAL A 73 -4.81 4.84 14.43
N VAL A 74 -3.84 5.20 15.26
CA VAL A 74 -2.87 6.25 14.98
C VAL A 74 -1.50 5.60 14.99
N GLY A 75 -0.73 5.83 13.93
CA GLY A 75 0.49 5.09 13.66
C GLY A 75 1.10 5.41 12.30
N GLU A 76 2.21 4.74 12.01
CA GLU A 76 2.79 4.69 10.67
C GLU A 76 2.31 3.44 9.93
N GLU A 77 1.89 3.62 8.69
CA GLU A 77 1.45 2.52 7.84
C GLU A 77 2.64 1.79 7.23
N PHE A 78 2.54 0.47 7.16
CA PHE A 78 3.46 -0.40 6.44
C PHE A 78 2.74 -1.64 5.93
N THR A 79 3.33 -2.25 4.92
CA THR A 79 2.79 -3.41 4.24
C THR A 79 3.76 -4.58 4.35
N ILE A 80 3.23 -5.75 4.69
CA ILE A 80 3.92 -7.03 4.52
C ILE A 80 3.13 -7.89 3.53
N GLN A 81 3.80 -8.31 2.47
CA GLN A 81 3.28 -9.28 1.52
C GLN A 81 3.87 -10.65 1.82
N ALA A 82 3.18 -11.72 1.47
CA ALA A 82 3.69 -13.07 1.68
C ALA A 82 3.21 -14.05 0.62
N PHE A 83 4.10 -14.94 0.23
CA PHE A 83 3.73 -16.15 -0.51
C PHE A 83 3.08 -17.15 0.45
N CYS A 84 1.95 -17.72 0.05
CA CYS A 84 1.18 -18.67 0.85
C CYS A 84 0.87 -19.93 0.04
N ASP A 85 1.13 -21.12 0.58
CA ASP A 85 0.88 -22.41 -0.08
C ASP A 85 -0.32 -23.20 0.47
N GLY A 86 -1.04 -22.60 1.42
CA GLY A 86 -2.16 -23.18 2.16
C GLY A 86 -1.83 -23.51 3.62
N GLU A 87 -0.56 -23.72 3.96
CA GLU A 87 -0.09 -24.05 5.32
C GLU A 87 1.08 -23.16 5.74
N ASN A 88 2.04 -22.97 4.85
CA ASN A 88 3.24 -22.17 5.04
C ASN A 88 3.07 -20.76 4.48
N LEU A 89 3.74 -19.82 5.13
CA LEU A 89 3.79 -18.42 4.76
C LEU A 89 5.26 -17.99 4.68
N ALA A 90 5.70 -17.53 3.51
CA ALA A 90 7.02 -16.92 3.31
C ALA A 90 6.85 -15.41 3.14
N PRO A 91 7.15 -14.60 4.19
CA PRO A 91 6.93 -13.17 4.16
C PRO A 91 8.00 -12.44 3.34
N MET A 92 7.64 -11.27 2.83
CA MET A 92 8.50 -10.39 2.01
C MET A 92 9.01 -9.22 2.86
N PRO A 93 10.05 -8.50 2.40
CA PRO A 93 10.46 -7.23 3.00
C PRO A 93 9.29 -6.27 3.23
N ALA A 94 9.29 -5.56 4.36
CA ALA A 94 8.29 -4.53 4.63
C ALA A 94 8.46 -3.35 3.66
N ALA A 95 7.34 -2.81 3.18
CA ALA A 95 7.32 -1.63 2.33
C ALA A 95 6.34 -0.60 2.89
N GLN A 96 6.63 0.70 2.70
CA GLN A 96 5.66 1.77 2.95
C GLN A 96 5.25 2.38 1.62
N ASP A 97 3.95 2.47 1.37
CA ASP A 97 3.38 3.17 0.22
C ASP A 97 2.98 4.61 0.55
N HIS A 98 2.77 5.39 -0.51
CA HIS A 98 2.37 6.80 -0.41
C HIS A 98 1.09 7.04 -1.20
N PRO A 99 -0.09 6.92 -0.57
CA PRO A 99 -1.37 6.99 -1.27
C PRO A 99 -1.74 8.41 -1.73
N HIS A 100 -1.24 9.46 -1.08
CA HIS A 100 -1.60 10.85 -1.38
C HIS A 100 -0.94 11.35 -2.67
N ALA A 101 -1.73 12.02 -3.52
CA ALA A 101 -1.34 12.49 -4.85
C ALA A 101 -0.12 13.42 -4.86
N PHE A 102 0.01 14.29 -3.86
CA PHE A 102 1.03 15.34 -3.82
C PHE A 102 2.00 15.18 -2.64
N GLU A 103 3.14 15.84 -2.76
CA GLU A 103 4.19 15.90 -1.73
C GLU A 103 3.64 16.32 -0.36
N ASN A 104 4.32 15.87 0.70
CA ASN A 104 3.91 16.09 2.09
C ASN A 104 2.54 15.48 2.46
N ASP A 105 2.18 14.40 1.77
CA ASP A 105 0.95 13.64 1.99
C ASP A 105 -0.30 14.50 1.80
N GLN A 106 -0.35 15.25 0.69
CA GLN A 106 -1.44 16.17 0.37
C GLN A 106 -2.25 15.70 -0.85
N GLY A 107 -3.47 16.24 -0.98
CA GLY A 107 -4.35 15.94 -2.10
C GLY A 107 -5.19 14.68 -1.89
N LEU A 108 -5.81 14.21 -2.97
CA LEU A 108 -6.68 13.03 -2.94
C LEU A 108 -5.86 11.75 -2.71
N ILE A 109 -6.49 10.78 -2.03
CA ILE A 109 -6.00 9.40 -1.96
C ILE A 109 -6.07 8.78 -3.37
N THR A 110 -4.97 8.16 -3.79
CA THR A 110 -4.78 7.51 -5.08
C THR A 110 -4.51 6.02 -4.88
N GLY A 111 -4.16 5.30 -5.95
CA GLY A 111 -3.68 3.91 -5.82
C GLY A 111 -2.26 3.78 -5.24
N GLY A 112 -1.56 4.89 -4.97
CA GLY A 112 -0.17 4.91 -4.53
C GLY A 112 0.72 5.64 -5.54
N MET A 113 1.37 6.72 -5.11
CA MET A 113 2.30 7.55 -5.90
C MET A 113 3.76 7.08 -5.85
N GLY A 114 4.02 6.06 -5.04
CA GLY A 114 5.34 5.47 -4.86
C GLY A 114 5.40 4.70 -3.54
N SER A 115 6.51 4.01 -3.33
CA SER A 115 6.76 3.21 -2.14
C SER A 115 8.25 2.97 -1.95
N TYR A 116 8.65 2.64 -0.73
CA TYR A 116 10.03 2.26 -0.43
C TYR A 116 10.12 1.08 0.53
N SER A 117 11.24 0.38 0.48
CA SER A 117 11.64 -0.67 1.42
C SER A 117 13.13 -0.45 1.77
N ASP A 118 13.56 -0.83 2.96
CA ASP A 118 14.94 -0.63 3.41
C ASP A 118 15.74 -1.93 3.40
N VAL A 119 17.06 -1.77 3.56
CA VAL A 119 17.99 -2.86 3.84
C VAL A 119 17.55 -3.65 5.08
N GLY A 120 17.77 -4.96 5.06
CA GLY A 120 17.27 -5.90 6.07
C GLY A 120 15.77 -6.20 5.98
N GLY A 121 15.05 -5.56 5.06
CA GLY A 121 13.61 -5.73 4.89
C GLY A 121 12.77 -5.15 6.03
N LEU A 122 13.34 -4.28 6.85
CA LEU A 122 12.69 -3.55 7.93
C LEU A 122 12.69 -2.06 7.63
N LEU A 123 11.53 -1.41 7.65
CA LEU A 123 11.48 0.04 7.48
C LEU A 123 12.16 0.77 8.66
N PRO A 124 12.68 1.99 8.47
CA PRO A 124 13.45 2.71 9.50
C PRO A 124 12.71 2.92 10.84
N PHE A 125 11.38 2.94 10.83
CA PHE A 125 10.53 3.11 12.02
C PHE A 125 10.03 1.77 12.60
N LEU A 126 10.37 0.63 11.99
CA LEU A 126 10.00 -0.72 12.45
C LEU A 126 11.15 -1.39 13.19
N THR A 127 10.83 -2.06 14.29
CA THR A 127 11.74 -3.04 14.90
C THR A 127 11.51 -4.43 14.33
N GLN A 128 12.46 -5.36 14.53
CA GLN A 128 12.27 -6.76 14.16
C GLN A 128 11.08 -7.39 14.90
N GLU A 129 10.85 -7.00 16.15
CA GLU A 129 9.70 -7.48 16.94
C GLU A 129 8.36 -7.04 16.33
N ASP A 130 8.27 -5.78 15.87
CA ASP A 130 7.08 -5.27 15.18
C ASP A 130 6.80 -6.05 13.87
N TYR A 131 7.85 -6.36 13.10
CA TYR A 131 7.73 -7.15 11.88
C TYR A 131 7.28 -8.59 12.18
N ASP A 132 7.91 -9.24 13.15
CA ASP A 132 7.61 -10.63 13.52
C ASP A 132 6.17 -10.76 14.06
N GLU A 133 5.70 -9.80 14.86
CA GLU A 133 4.32 -9.76 15.35
C GLU A 133 3.32 -9.61 14.19
N ALA A 134 3.60 -8.73 13.22
CA ALA A 134 2.76 -8.57 12.03
C ALA A 134 2.73 -9.86 11.18
N VAL A 135 3.86 -10.52 10.99
CA VAL A 135 3.94 -11.81 10.29
C VAL A 135 3.16 -12.89 11.03
N ASP A 136 3.22 -12.93 12.37
CA ASP A 136 2.46 -13.90 13.16
C ASP A 136 0.95 -13.67 13.06
N ILE A 137 0.48 -12.42 12.99
CA ILE A 137 -0.93 -12.10 12.67
C ILE A 137 -1.33 -12.70 11.31
N MET A 138 -0.46 -12.62 10.29
CA MET A 138 -0.72 -13.21 8.97
C MET A 138 -0.76 -14.75 9.03
N LYS A 139 0.14 -15.39 9.77
CA LYS A 139 0.14 -16.85 9.96
C LYS A 139 -1.13 -17.33 10.66
N GLU A 140 -1.59 -16.64 11.70
CA GLU A 140 -2.83 -16.98 12.39
C GLU A 140 -4.06 -16.80 11.49
N THR A 141 -4.04 -15.77 10.63
CA THR A 141 -5.07 -15.59 9.60
C THR A 141 -5.10 -16.76 8.63
N LEU A 142 -3.95 -17.19 8.11
CA LEU A 142 -3.85 -18.32 7.19
C LEU A 142 -4.42 -19.62 7.81
N LYS A 143 -4.06 -19.90 9.07
CA LYS A 143 -4.60 -21.03 9.84
C LYS A 143 -6.12 -20.95 10.02
N ALA A 144 -6.66 -19.76 10.31
CA ALA A 144 -8.09 -19.54 10.44
C ALA A 144 -8.83 -19.79 9.12
N ILE A 145 -8.31 -19.27 8.00
CA ILE A 145 -8.91 -19.50 6.67
C ILE A 145 -8.93 -20.99 6.33
N ALA A 146 -7.83 -21.71 6.57
CA ALA A 146 -7.74 -23.15 6.33
C ALA A 146 -8.71 -23.97 7.20
N LYS A 147 -9.02 -23.49 8.41
CA LYS A 147 -9.97 -24.13 9.34
C LYS A 147 -11.43 -23.87 8.93
N GLU A 148 -11.75 -22.66 8.50
CA GLU A 148 -13.13 -22.23 8.24
C GLU A 148 -13.57 -22.48 6.78
N THR A 149 -12.61 -22.55 5.86
CA THR A 149 -12.88 -22.65 4.42
C THR A 149 -11.85 -23.55 3.71
N THR A 150 -11.42 -23.19 2.50
CA THR A 150 -10.35 -23.87 1.75
C THR A 150 -9.02 -23.17 2.06
N PRO A 151 -7.91 -23.91 2.25
CA PRO A 151 -6.58 -23.32 2.45
C PRO A 151 -6.24 -22.25 1.39
N TYR A 152 -5.75 -21.10 1.85
CA TYR A 152 -5.42 -19.98 0.98
C TYR A 152 -4.07 -20.19 0.30
N LYS A 153 -4.07 -20.20 -1.05
CA LYS A 153 -2.87 -20.28 -1.89
C LYS A 153 -2.74 -19.01 -2.72
N GLY A 154 -1.56 -18.41 -2.75
CA GLY A 154 -1.28 -17.22 -3.53
C GLY A 154 -0.49 -16.16 -2.75
N ILE A 155 -0.88 -14.90 -2.91
CA ILE A 155 -0.23 -13.75 -2.29
C ILE A 155 -1.16 -13.15 -1.25
N LEU A 156 -0.75 -13.21 0.01
CA LEU A 156 -1.44 -12.52 1.09
C LEU A 156 -0.74 -11.19 1.32
N TYR A 157 -1.46 -10.09 1.09
CA TYR A 157 -1.00 -8.73 1.37
C TYR A 157 -1.67 -8.28 2.65
N GLY A 158 -0.90 -7.96 3.69
CA GLY A 158 -1.40 -7.34 4.92
C GLY A 158 -0.94 -5.88 5.00
N GLN A 159 -1.88 -4.95 5.03
CA GLN A 159 -1.62 -3.56 5.39
C GLN A 159 -1.75 -3.42 6.91
N PHE A 160 -0.72 -2.89 7.54
CA PHE A 160 -0.64 -2.70 8.97
C PHE A 160 -0.45 -1.23 9.30
N MET A 161 -0.91 -0.85 10.49
CA MET A 161 -0.56 0.40 11.13
C MET A 161 0.21 0.11 12.40
N LEU A 162 1.42 0.63 12.49
CA LEU A 162 2.26 0.53 13.67
C LEU A 162 1.82 1.57 14.70
N SER A 163 1.19 1.12 15.78
CA SER A 163 0.72 1.98 16.87
C SER A 163 1.65 1.91 18.09
N ASN A 164 1.34 2.69 19.12
CA ASN A 164 1.99 2.56 20.43
C ASN A 164 1.74 1.19 21.11
N GLU A 165 0.75 0.43 20.65
CA GLU A 165 0.43 -0.92 21.12
C GLU A 165 0.88 -2.01 20.11
N GLY A 166 1.86 -1.70 19.25
CA GLY A 166 2.34 -2.62 18.22
C GLY A 166 1.53 -2.58 16.92
N PRO A 167 1.83 -3.48 15.97
CA PRO A 167 1.20 -3.52 14.65
C PRO A 167 -0.27 -3.94 14.72
N LYS A 168 -1.15 -3.16 14.09
CA LYS A 168 -2.58 -3.48 13.93
C LYS A 168 -2.88 -3.70 12.45
N LEU A 169 -3.43 -4.86 12.10
CA LEU A 169 -3.89 -5.14 10.74
C LEU A 169 -5.06 -4.21 10.38
N ILE A 170 -4.93 -3.48 9.26
CA ILE A 170 -5.94 -2.57 8.73
C ILE A 170 -6.79 -3.26 7.67
N GLU A 171 -6.16 -3.98 6.74
CA GLU A 171 -6.84 -4.76 5.72
C GLU A 171 -5.96 -5.86 5.13
N TYR A 172 -6.62 -6.85 4.51
CA TYR A 172 -5.98 -7.82 3.64
C TYR A 172 -6.34 -7.56 2.18
N ASN A 173 -5.36 -7.74 1.30
CA ASN A 173 -5.57 -7.94 -0.12
C ASN A 173 -5.13 -9.36 -0.52
N ALA A 174 -5.79 -9.92 -1.53
CA ALA A 174 -5.57 -11.30 -2.01
C ALA A 174 -4.68 -11.35 -3.27
N ARG A 175 -3.74 -10.40 -3.39
CA ARG A 175 -2.84 -10.19 -4.53
C ARG A 175 -1.62 -9.38 -4.08
N PHE A 176 -0.64 -9.26 -4.97
CA PHE A 176 0.40 -8.25 -4.86
C PHE A 176 -0.16 -6.84 -4.75
N GLY A 177 0.44 -6.03 -3.87
CA GLY A 177 0.27 -4.59 -3.77
C GLY A 177 0.88 -3.86 -4.96
N ASP A 178 0.40 -2.66 -5.23
CA ASP A 178 0.89 -1.82 -6.32
C ASP A 178 0.84 -0.36 -5.85
N PRO A 179 1.98 0.27 -5.52
CA PRO A 179 3.34 -0.05 -6.02
C PRO A 179 4.20 -1.07 -5.24
N GLU A 180 3.79 -1.57 -4.07
CA GLU A 180 4.72 -2.23 -3.13
C GLU A 180 5.38 -3.49 -3.69
N ALA A 181 4.73 -4.23 -4.60
CA ALA A 181 5.34 -5.35 -5.31
C ALA A 181 6.60 -4.96 -6.10
N MET A 182 6.66 -3.74 -6.61
CA MET A 182 7.81 -3.22 -7.33
C MET A 182 9.00 -2.94 -6.42
N ASN A 183 8.81 -2.81 -5.10
CA ASN A 183 9.93 -2.71 -4.16
C ASN A 183 10.53 -4.07 -3.81
N VAL A 184 9.69 -5.10 -3.70
CA VAL A 184 10.09 -6.41 -3.16
C VAL A 184 10.47 -7.41 -4.24
N LEU A 185 9.75 -7.47 -5.36
CA LEU A 185 9.99 -8.48 -6.40
C LEU A 185 11.32 -8.29 -7.13
N PRO A 186 11.80 -7.05 -7.40
CA PRO A 186 13.14 -6.88 -7.96
C PRO A 186 14.29 -7.32 -7.03
N LEU A 187 14.01 -7.48 -5.73
CA LEU A 187 14.95 -8.01 -4.74
C LEU A 187 14.85 -9.53 -4.61
N LEU A 188 13.91 -10.21 -5.26
CA LEU A 188 13.71 -11.64 -5.10
C LEU A 188 14.89 -12.44 -5.68
N LYS A 189 15.60 -13.21 -4.83
CA LYS A 189 16.71 -14.09 -5.23
C LYS A 189 16.23 -15.48 -5.63
N THR A 190 15.25 -15.98 -4.89
CA THR A 190 14.66 -17.29 -5.18
C THR A 190 13.89 -17.21 -6.50
N PRO A 191 14.14 -18.09 -7.48
CA PRO A 191 13.46 -17.99 -8.78
C PRO A 191 11.94 -17.98 -8.62
N MET A 192 11.27 -16.96 -9.18
CA MET A 192 9.82 -16.79 -9.05
C MET A 192 9.03 -18.02 -9.51
N LEU A 193 9.52 -18.72 -10.54
CA LEU A 193 8.89 -19.96 -11.03
C LEU A 193 8.92 -21.07 -9.97
N ASP A 194 10.02 -21.20 -9.22
CA ASP A 194 10.15 -22.19 -8.15
C ASP A 194 9.20 -21.85 -6.99
N VAL A 195 9.08 -20.56 -6.64
CA VAL A 195 8.11 -20.08 -5.64
C VAL A 195 6.67 -20.40 -6.07
N CYS A 196 6.31 -20.07 -7.32
CA CYS A 196 4.97 -20.37 -7.85
C CYS A 196 4.68 -21.87 -7.86
N GLN A 197 5.65 -22.70 -8.28
CA GLN A 197 5.50 -24.15 -8.26
C GLN A 197 5.31 -24.67 -6.83
N ALA A 198 6.07 -24.14 -5.87
CA ALA A 198 5.96 -24.55 -4.47
C ALA A 198 4.60 -24.18 -3.84
N ILE A 199 4.04 -23.02 -4.20
CA ILE A 199 2.68 -22.62 -3.81
C ILE A 199 1.65 -23.62 -4.34
N VAL A 200 1.75 -23.98 -5.63
CA VAL A 200 0.84 -24.94 -6.27
C VAL A 200 0.94 -26.29 -5.57
N ASP A 201 2.15 -26.78 -5.34
CA ASP A 201 2.42 -28.10 -4.76
C ASP A 201 2.16 -28.18 -3.25
N GLY A 202 2.12 -27.05 -2.53
CA GLY A 202 1.92 -27.03 -1.08
C GLY A 202 3.18 -27.41 -0.31
N ASN A 203 4.35 -26.98 -0.78
CA ASN A 203 5.64 -27.26 -0.15
C ASN A 203 6.56 -26.01 -0.13
N LEU A 204 5.97 -24.84 0.02
CA LEU A 204 6.68 -23.57 0.11
C LEU A 204 7.62 -23.56 1.31
N SER A 205 8.88 -23.26 1.04
CA SER A 205 9.95 -23.06 2.02
C SER A 205 10.30 -21.58 2.14
N ASP A 206 11.38 -21.28 2.87
CA ASP A 206 11.94 -19.95 2.95
C ASP A 206 12.25 -19.39 1.54
N VAL A 207 11.95 -18.11 1.35
CA VAL A 207 12.15 -17.36 0.11
C VAL A 207 13.18 -16.26 0.40
N GLU A 208 14.27 -16.28 -0.35
CA GLU A 208 15.39 -15.33 -0.16
C GLU A 208 15.21 -14.06 -1.00
N PHE A 209 15.55 -12.93 -0.40
CA PHE A 209 15.61 -11.61 -1.03
C PHE A 209 17.03 -11.01 -0.90
N GLU A 210 17.38 -10.10 -1.82
CA GLU A 210 18.58 -9.30 -1.75
C GLU A 210 18.48 -8.31 -0.59
N ASP A 211 19.59 -8.12 0.11
CA ASP A 211 19.70 -7.22 1.25
C ASP A 211 20.03 -5.80 0.76
N LEU A 212 19.06 -5.18 0.10
CA LEU A 212 19.17 -3.83 -0.47
C LEU A 212 17.88 -3.05 -0.21
N ALA A 213 18.03 -1.73 -0.08
CA ALA A 213 16.89 -0.84 -0.09
C ALA A 213 16.34 -0.68 -1.52
N SER A 214 15.07 -0.30 -1.64
CA SER A 214 14.43 0.01 -2.92
C SER A 214 13.48 1.19 -2.81
N VAL A 215 13.41 1.99 -3.88
CA VAL A 215 12.48 3.12 -4.01
C VAL A 215 11.76 3.02 -5.33
N CYS A 216 10.43 3.10 -5.29
CA CYS A 216 9.54 3.17 -6.43
C CYS A 216 8.88 4.56 -6.47
N LYS A 217 8.98 5.25 -7.59
CA LYS A 217 8.28 6.51 -7.87
C LYS A 217 7.36 6.31 -9.07
N TYR A 218 6.06 6.58 -8.89
CA TYR A 218 5.11 6.50 -9.98
C TYR A 218 5.12 7.79 -10.80
N ILE A 219 5.35 7.64 -12.10
CA ILE A 219 5.06 8.64 -13.12
C ILE A 219 3.56 8.57 -13.42
N VAL A 220 2.90 9.71 -13.33
CA VAL A 220 1.49 9.90 -13.63
C VAL A 220 1.34 11.04 -14.64
N PRO A 221 0.23 11.11 -15.41
CA PRO A 221 -0.08 12.31 -16.19
C PRO A 221 -0.25 13.51 -15.25
N ASP A 222 0.22 14.70 -15.65
CA ASP A 222 0.13 15.89 -14.81
C ASP A 222 -1.33 16.18 -14.41
N GLY A 223 -1.57 16.63 -13.18
CA GLY A 223 -2.92 16.81 -12.63
C GLY A 223 -3.69 15.52 -12.27
N TYR A 224 -3.07 14.34 -12.32
CA TYR A 224 -3.65 13.11 -11.74
C TYR A 224 -4.04 13.32 -10.25
N PRO A 225 -5.19 12.80 -9.78
CA PRO A 225 -6.09 11.84 -10.44
C PRO A 225 -7.11 12.43 -11.42
N ASP A 226 -7.24 13.76 -11.52
CA ASP A 226 -8.24 14.45 -12.35
C ASP A 226 -7.63 15.06 -13.62
N THR A 227 -6.63 14.37 -14.17
CA THR A 227 -5.78 14.87 -15.26
C THR A 227 -6.55 15.18 -16.56
N PRO A 228 -6.19 16.26 -17.27
CA PRO A 228 -6.63 16.49 -18.65
C PRO A 228 -5.70 15.88 -19.71
N HIS A 229 -4.56 15.28 -19.32
CA HIS A 229 -3.48 14.86 -20.22
C HIS A 229 -3.57 13.40 -20.68
N ALA A 230 -4.73 12.76 -20.53
CA ALA A 230 -4.95 11.41 -21.05
C ALA A 230 -4.86 11.38 -22.58
N GLY A 231 -4.17 10.37 -23.13
CA GLY A 231 -3.94 10.18 -24.56
C GLY A 231 -2.75 10.96 -25.12
N GLU A 232 -2.05 11.75 -24.31
CA GLU A 232 -0.85 12.48 -24.76
C GLU A 232 0.37 11.56 -24.86
N LEU A 233 1.22 11.84 -25.85
CA LEU A 233 2.47 11.12 -26.09
C LEU A 233 3.51 11.45 -25.01
N ILE A 234 4.24 10.43 -24.55
CA ILE A 234 5.41 10.58 -23.68
C ILE A 234 6.65 9.95 -24.30
N GLU A 235 7.80 10.46 -23.89
CA GLU A 235 9.10 9.93 -24.25
C GLU A 235 9.67 9.16 -23.06
N VAL A 236 10.17 7.94 -23.30
CA VAL A 236 10.80 7.11 -22.27
C VAL A 236 12.14 6.62 -22.81
N ASP A 237 13.24 7.08 -22.20
CA ASP A 237 14.59 6.61 -22.54
C ASP A 237 14.96 5.40 -21.68
N GLU A 238 14.44 4.22 -22.05
CA GLU A 238 14.66 2.98 -21.29
C GLU A 238 16.16 2.64 -21.15
N GLU A 239 16.95 2.85 -22.22
CA GLU A 239 18.38 2.56 -22.21
C GLU A 239 19.13 3.44 -21.20
N ALA A 240 18.81 4.74 -21.13
CA ALA A 240 19.40 5.65 -20.16
C ALA A 240 18.94 5.35 -18.72
N ILE A 241 17.68 4.95 -18.53
CA ILE A 241 17.13 4.53 -17.21
C ILE A 241 17.89 3.29 -16.70
N GLU A 242 18.06 2.28 -17.55
CA GLU A 242 18.83 1.08 -17.20
C GLU A 242 20.29 1.39 -16.93
N ALA A 243 20.91 2.31 -17.69
CA ALA A 243 22.29 2.74 -17.49
C ALA A 243 22.52 3.45 -16.15
N LEU A 244 21.48 4.08 -15.57
CA LEU A 244 21.52 4.63 -14.21
C LEU A 244 21.35 3.57 -13.12
N GLY A 245 20.92 2.35 -13.47
CA GLY A 245 20.61 1.28 -12.53
C GLY A 245 19.16 1.26 -12.04
N ALA A 246 18.25 1.96 -12.73
CA ALA A 246 16.82 1.90 -12.47
C ALA A 246 16.11 0.93 -13.44
N LYS A 247 14.89 0.56 -13.09
CA LYS A 247 13.97 -0.23 -13.93
C LYS A 247 12.70 0.59 -14.17
N VAL A 248 12.13 0.44 -15.36
CA VAL A 248 10.81 0.98 -15.70
C VAL A 248 9.80 -0.15 -15.79
N PHE A 249 8.66 0.04 -15.12
CA PHE A 249 7.50 -0.84 -15.20
C PHE A 249 6.34 -0.07 -15.81
N TYR A 250 5.91 -0.48 -16.99
CA TYR A 250 4.75 0.10 -17.66
C TYR A 250 3.45 -0.38 -16.99
N ALA A 251 2.61 0.56 -16.57
CA ALA A 251 1.31 0.31 -15.96
C ALA A 251 0.18 0.72 -16.94
N ALA A 252 -0.43 1.89 -16.75
CA ALA A 252 -1.55 2.32 -17.56
C ALA A 252 -1.12 3.26 -18.70
N VAL A 253 -0.59 2.67 -19.77
CA VAL A 253 -0.25 3.34 -21.04
C VAL A 253 -0.76 2.54 -22.25
N SER A 254 -0.81 3.16 -23.43
CA SER A 254 -0.97 2.46 -24.71
C SER A 254 0.27 2.62 -25.58
N GLN A 255 0.70 1.53 -26.20
CA GLN A 255 1.68 1.59 -27.30
C GLN A 255 0.92 1.72 -28.62
N GLU A 256 1.16 2.82 -29.32
CA GLU A 256 0.64 3.12 -30.66
C GLU A 256 1.78 3.19 -31.68
N GLU A 257 1.46 3.49 -32.94
CA GLU A 257 2.46 3.53 -34.03
C GLU A 257 3.50 4.66 -33.85
N ASP A 258 3.10 5.76 -33.21
CA ASP A 258 3.91 6.96 -32.96
C ASP A 258 4.54 7.01 -31.55
N GLY A 259 4.20 6.08 -30.66
CA GLY A 259 4.91 5.86 -29.39
C GLY A 259 4.02 5.46 -28.22
N ILE A 260 4.44 5.83 -27.01
CA ILE A 260 3.74 5.52 -25.76
C ILE A 260 2.81 6.68 -25.41
N HIS A 261 1.53 6.39 -25.21
CA HIS A 261 0.53 7.36 -24.81
C HIS A 261 0.07 7.15 -23.37
N LEU A 262 -0.12 8.26 -22.65
CA LEU A 262 -0.65 8.28 -21.31
C LEU A 262 -2.11 7.80 -21.27
N SER A 263 -2.47 7.12 -20.18
CA SER A 263 -3.87 7.04 -19.77
C SER A 263 -4.23 8.16 -18.79
N GLY A 264 -5.42 8.13 -18.20
CA GLY A 264 -5.79 8.99 -17.07
C GLY A 264 -5.32 8.47 -15.70
N SER A 265 -4.43 7.48 -15.67
CA SER A 265 -3.99 6.79 -14.46
C SER A 265 -2.47 6.70 -14.36
N ARG A 266 -1.97 6.03 -13.32
CA ARG A 266 -0.54 5.78 -13.09
C ARG A 266 0.11 5.12 -14.30
N ALA A 267 1.06 5.80 -14.93
CA ALA A 267 1.60 5.43 -16.23
C ALA A 267 2.79 4.47 -16.09
N LEU A 268 3.80 4.84 -15.31
CA LEU A 268 5.07 4.10 -15.20
C LEU A 268 5.54 4.05 -13.74
N GLY A 269 5.96 2.88 -13.25
CA GLY A 269 6.72 2.77 -12.01
C GLY A 269 8.22 2.81 -12.30
N ILE A 270 8.93 3.81 -11.76
CA ILE A 270 10.40 3.88 -11.82
C ILE A 270 10.95 3.32 -10.51
N VAL A 271 11.78 2.29 -10.60
CA VAL A 271 12.29 1.55 -9.44
C VAL A 271 13.80 1.54 -9.46
N ALA A 272 14.41 1.91 -8.34
CA ALA A 272 15.84 1.76 -8.15
C ALA A 272 16.13 1.03 -6.84
N GLN A 273 17.34 0.46 -6.77
CA GLN A 273 17.87 -0.29 -5.63
C GLN A 273 19.20 0.32 -5.19
N GLY A 274 19.55 0.20 -3.92
CA GLY A 274 20.79 0.74 -3.38
C GLY A 274 21.15 0.14 -2.01
N GLU A 275 22.34 0.43 -1.50
CA GLU A 275 22.75 -0.02 -0.16
C GLU A 275 22.00 0.74 0.94
N THR A 276 21.38 1.87 0.58
CA THR A 276 20.50 2.66 1.45
C THR A 276 19.31 3.21 0.67
N ILE A 277 18.22 3.58 1.37
CA ILE A 277 17.07 4.24 0.73
C ILE A 277 17.51 5.52 0.00
N ALA A 278 18.45 6.29 0.57
CA ALA A 278 18.94 7.53 -0.05
C ALA A 278 19.64 7.31 -1.39
N GLU A 279 20.39 6.21 -1.54
CA GLU A 279 21.02 5.85 -2.81
C GLU A 279 19.97 5.42 -3.84
N ALA A 280 19.02 4.57 -3.45
CA ALA A 280 17.93 4.15 -4.31
C ALA A 280 17.05 5.34 -4.73
N GLU A 281 16.71 6.24 -3.81
CA GLU A 281 15.91 7.44 -4.10
C GLU A 281 16.60 8.34 -5.12
N LYS A 282 17.90 8.59 -4.96
CA LYS A 282 18.67 9.41 -5.88
C LYS A 282 18.65 8.84 -7.29
N ILE A 283 18.88 7.53 -7.44
CA ILE A 283 18.85 6.86 -8.75
C ILE A 283 17.45 6.91 -9.35
N ALA A 284 16.41 6.65 -8.56
CA ALA A 284 15.02 6.71 -9.03
C ALA A 284 14.65 8.13 -9.48
N GLU A 285 15.04 9.18 -8.74
CA GLU A 285 14.77 10.57 -9.10
C GLU A 285 15.51 10.98 -10.37
N GLU A 286 16.77 10.60 -10.53
CA GLU A 286 17.54 10.84 -11.77
C GLU A 286 16.88 10.13 -12.97
N ALA A 287 16.39 8.90 -12.78
CA ALA A 287 15.68 8.15 -13.81
C ALA A 287 14.31 8.75 -14.17
N CYS A 288 13.56 9.30 -13.20
CA CYS A 288 12.30 9.99 -13.49
C CYS A 288 12.48 11.21 -14.42
N GLN A 289 13.67 11.85 -14.42
CA GLN A 289 13.97 12.99 -15.31
C GLN A 289 14.17 12.59 -16.78
N LEU A 290 14.29 11.29 -17.07
CA LEU A 290 14.42 10.74 -18.41
C LEU A 290 13.05 10.48 -19.08
N ILE A 291 11.97 10.84 -18.39
CA ILE A 291 10.61 10.76 -18.94
C ILE A 291 10.18 12.15 -19.43
N GLY A 292 9.97 12.27 -20.73
CA GLY A 292 9.50 13.49 -21.39
C GLY A 292 7.99 13.53 -21.56
N GLY A 293 7.40 14.72 -21.52
CA GLY A 293 5.96 14.95 -21.74
C GLY A 293 5.26 15.61 -20.55
N ASN A 294 3.92 15.64 -20.57
CA ASN A 294 3.10 16.22 -19.50
C ASN A 294 2.86 15.20 -18.37
N VAL A 295 3.94 14.94 -17.62
CA VAL A 295 3.97 13.98 -16.52
C VAL A 295 4.35 14.62 -15.19
N TYR A 296 3.99 13.94 -14.11
CA TYR A 296 4.29 14.30 -12.73
C TYR A 296 4.70 13.05 -11.95
N HIS A 297 5.52 13.24 -10.92
CA HIS A 297 5.77 12.26 -9.87
C HIS A 297 6.04 12.97 -8.55
N ARG A 298 5.78 12.31 -7.42
CA ARG A 298 6.18 12.83 -6.11
C ARG A 298 7.69 12.70 -5.95
N ARG A 299 8.38 13.82 -5.73
CA ARG A 299 9.84 13.84 -5.56
C ARG A 299 10.27 13.47 -4.15
N ASP A 300 9.38 13.61 -3.17
CA ASP A 300 9.66 13.41 -1.75
C ASP A 300 9.66 11.93 -1.33
N VAL A 301 9.13 11.01 -2.15
CA VAL A 301 9.11 9.56 -1.89
C VAL A 301 10.53 9.03 -1.74
N GLY A 302 10.83 8.40 -0.59
CA GLY A 302 12.15 7.86 -0.26
C GLY A 302 13.18 8.90 0.19
N THR A 303 12.82 10.19 0.29
CA THR A 303 13.78 11.21 0.73
C THR A 303 14.07 11.10 2.23
N ALA A 304 15.28 11.48 2.64
CA ALA A 304 15.67 11.50 4.05
C ALA A 304 14.72 12.32 4.94
N ALA A 305 14.18 13.43 4.43
CA ALA A 305 13.23 14.26 5.16
C ALA A 305 11.89 13.55 5.40
N LEU A 306 11.36 12.84 4.40
CA LEU A 306 10.13 12.07 4.54
C LEU A 306 10.29 10.88 5.48
N ILE A 307 11.43 10.18 5.40
CA ILE A 307 11.76 9.07 6.28
C ILE A 307 11.88 9.55 7.72
N GLN A 308 12.62 10.64 7.96
CA GLN A 308 12.78 11.19 9.30
C GLN A 308 11.44 11.61 9.90
N LYS A 309 10.53 12.19 9.09
CA LYS A 309 9.16 12.50 9.53
C LYS A 309 8.42 11.26 10.07
N ARG A 310 8.62 10.07 9.49
CA ARG A 310 7.98 8.82 9.95
C ARG A 310 8.59 8.33 11.27
N ILE A 311 9.91 8.40 11.37
CA ILE A 311 10.65 8.05 12.58
C ILE A 311 10.20 8.96 13.73
N ASP A 312 10.26 10.29 13.53
CA ASP A 312 9.85 11.28 14.53
C ASP A 312 8.40 11.07 14.97
N HIS A 313 7.49 10.79 14.04
CA HIS A 313 6.08 10.52 14.38
C HIS A 313 5.91 9.25 15.22
N MET A 314 6.67 8.18 14.94
CA MET A 314 6.64 6.97 15.77
C MET A 314 7.26 7.18 17.15
N GLU A 315 8.33 7.96 17.26
CA GLU A 315 8.92 8.36 18.56
C GLU A 315 7.88 9.14 19.38
N GLU A 316 7.19 10.11 18.77
CA GLU A 316 6.09 10.86 19.41
C GLU A 316 4.96 9.95 19.90
N ILE A 317 4.52 8.99 19.07
CA ILE A 317 3.46 8.03 19.41
C ILE A 317 3.88 7.12 20.57
N ARG A 318 5.14 6.68 20.59
CA ARG A 318 5.69 5.81 21.64
C ARG A 318 6.01 6.56 22.95
N ASN A 319 5.92 7.90 22.94
CA ASN A 319 6.35 8.79 24.03
C ASN A 319 7.85 8.63 24.35
N GLU A 320 8.66 8.43 23.33
CA GLU A 320 10.12 8.36 23.40
C GLU A 320 10.78 9.74 23.24
#